data_AF-A0A960IYW5-F1
#
_entry.id   AF-A0A960IYW5-F1
#
_cell.length_a   1.000
_cell.length_b   1.000
_cell.length_c   1.000
_cell.angle_alpha   90.00
_cell.angle_beta   90.00
_cell.angle_gamma   90.00
#
_symmetry.space_group_name_H-M   'P 1'
#
loop_
_entity.id
_entity.type
_entity.pdbx_description
1 polymer ?
#
loop_
_entity_poly.entity_id
_entity_poly.type
_entity_poly.pdbx_seq_one_letter_code
_entity_poly.pdbx_strand_id
1 'polypeptide(L)'
;LVEAGLRNYWGYNSIAYLAPHNGYSASGDTGGQVREFKQMVRTLHEAGIEVILDVVYNHTAEGNHLGPSLSFKGIDNEAYYRLAPDDPGRYVDYTGTG
;
A
#
# COMPACT_ATOMS: atom_id res chain seq x y z
N LEU A 1 -4.71 15.19 2.32
CA LEU A 1 -3.54 15.33 1.40
C LEU A 1 -3.98 15.86 0.04
N VAL A 2 -4.82 15.12 -0.70
CA VAL A 2 -5.28 15.50 -2.04
C VAL A 2 -5.99 16.85 -2.05
N GLU A 3 -6.92 17.08 -1.11
CA GLU A 3 -7.62 18.36 -0.97
C GLU A 3 -6.68 19.54 -0.70
N ALA A 4 -5.53 19.27 -0.09
CA ALA A 4 -4.49 20.26 0.18
C ALA A 4 -3.44 20.36 -0.95
N GLY A 5 -3.62 19.66 -2.07
CA GLY A 5 -2.66 19.62 -3.18
C GLY A 5 -1.35 18.88 -2.85
N LEU A 6 -1.30 18.14 -1.74
CA LEU A 6 -0.13 17.41 -1.27
C LEU A 6 -0.14 15.96 -1.75
N ARG A 7 1.05 15.33 -1.74
CA ARG A 7 1.25 13.92 -2.13
C ARG A 7 1.86 13.12 -0.98
N ASN A 8 1.55 11.83 -0.92
CA ASN A 8 2.22 10.92 -0.01
C ASN A 8 3.62 10.62 -0.56
N TYR A 9 4.65 11.13 0.12
CA TYR A 9 6.05 10.94 -0.27
C TYR A 9 6.65 9.65 0.30
N TRP A 10 6.35 9.31 1.56
CA TRP A 10 6.94 8.14 2.22
C TRP A 10 6.34 6.80 1.79
N GLY A 11 5.09 6.79 1.33
CA GLY A 11 4.46 5.57 0.78
C GLY A 11 3.87 4.61 1.81
N TYR A 12 3.87 4.93 3.11
CA TYR A 12 3.18 4.17 4.18
C TYR A 12 1.65 4.32 4.09
N ASN A 13 1.06 3.90 2.97
CA ASN A 13 -0.37 3.92 2.69
C ASN A 13 -0.69 2.98 1.50
N SER A 14 -0.51 1.67 1.69
CA SER A 14 -0.55 0.65 0.63
C SER A 14 -1.98 0.22 0.23
N ILE A 15 -2.22 -0.06 -1.06
CA ILE A 15 -3.51 -0.62 -1.56
C ILE A 15 -3.36 -1.94 -2.35
N ALA A 16 -2.13 -2.26 -2.76
CA ALA A 16 -1.82 -3.49 -3.48
C ALA A 16 -0.48 -4.04 -2.98
N TYR A 17 -0.49 -5.22 -2.37
CA TYR A 17 0.69 -5.79 -1.71
C TYR A 17 1.67 -6.52 -2.65
N LEU A 18 1.27 -6.78 -3.89
CA LEU A 18 2.06 -7.57 -4.86
C LEU A 18 2.56 -6.74 -6.05
N ALA A 19 2.34 -5.42 -6.02
CA ALA A 19 2.73 -4.51 -7.08
C ALA A 19 3.74 -3.47 -6.53
N PRO A 20 4.95 -3.36 -7.12
CA PRO A 20 5.85 -2.25 -6.81
C PRO A 20 5.22 -0.90 -7.15
N HIS A 21 5.57 0.14 -6.40
CA HIS A 21 5.02 1.49 -6.60
C HIS A 21 5.38 2.02 -8.00
N ASN A 22 4.36 2.28 -8.82
CA ASN A 22 4.55 2.72 -10.21
C ASN A 22 5.22 4.09 -10.31
N GLY A 23 5.06 4.98 -9.33
CA GLY A 23 5.70 6.31 -9.31
C GLY A 23 7.22 6.28 -9.22
N TYR A 24 7.83 5.13 -8.88
CA TYR A 24 9.28 4.94 -8.89
C TYR A 24 9.82 4.31 -10.18
N SER A 25 8.95 3.91 -11.10
CA SER A 25 9.32 3.32 -12.38
C SER A 25 9.75 4.39 -13.37
N ALA A 26 10.89 4.18 -14.02
CA ALA A 26 11.36 5.02 -15.12
C ALA A 26 10.65 4.68 -16.44
N SER A 27 10.12 3.47 -16.59
CA SER A 27 9.43 2.98 -17.79
C SER A 27 7.90 3.13 -17.75
N GLY A 28 7.36 3.89 -16.80
CA GLY A 28 5.90 4.07 -16.63
C GLY A 28 5.23 2.93 -15.84
N ASP A 29 3.92 2.79 -15.96
CA ASP A 29 3.06 2.02 -15.05
C ASP A 29 2.40 0.76 -15.64
N THR A 30 2.69 0.44 -16.90
CA THR A 30 2.13 -0.70 -17.64
C THR A 30 2.84 -2.04 -17.39
N GLY A 31 3.57 -2.15 -16.27
CA GLY A 31 4.32 -3.35 -15.86
C GLY A 31 5.84 -3.16 -15.84
N GLY A 32 6.34 -2.01 -16.31
CA GLY A 32 7.76 -1.64 -16.23
C GLY A 32 8.32 -1.68 -14.81
N GLN A 33 7.53 -1.24 -13.83
CA GLN A 33 7.86 -1.22 -12.40
C GLN A 33 8.31 -2.58 -11.88
N VAL A 34 7.73 -3.69 -12.36
CA VAL A 34 8.10 -5.04 -11.93
C VAL A 34 9.45 -5.44 -12.51
N ARG A 35 9.69 -5.13 -13.79
CA ARG A 35 10.92 -5.49 -14.49
C ARG A 35 12.10 -4.69 -13.95
N GLU A 36 11.93 -3.39 -13.78
CA GLU A 36 12.97 -2.49 -13.28
C GLU A 36 13.34 -2.83 -11.83
N PHE A 37 12.36 -3.09 -10.97
CA PHE A 37 12.63 -3.48 -9.60
C PHE A 37 13.45 -4.80 -9.54
N LYS A 38 13.08 -5.81 -10.36
CA LYS A 38 13.86 -7.05 -10.46
C LYS A 38 15.28 -6.81 -10.96
N GLN A 39 15.45 -5.93 -11.94
CA GLN A 39 16.77 -5.58 -12.47
C GLN A 39 17.63 -4.88 -11.41
N MET A 40 17.05 -3.92 -10.69
CA MET A 40 17.71 -3.21 -9.59
C MET A 40 18.20 -4.19 -8.51
N VAL A 41 17.32 -5.08 -8.03
CA VAL A 41 17.69 -6.10 -7.03
C VAL A 41 18.82 -7.00 -7.54
N ARG A 42 18.73 -7.49 -8.79
CA ARG A 42 19.79 -8.31 -9.39
C ARG A 42 21.13 -7.59 -9.40
N THR A 43 21.16 -6.35 -9.88
CA THR A 43 22.39 -5.56 -9.96
C THR A 43 22.99 -5.28 -8.59
N LEU A 44 22.16 -5.00 -7.57
CA LEU A 44 22.63 -4.81 -6.19
C LEU A 44 23.22 -6.09 -5.61
N HIS A 45 22.57 -7.24 -5.84
CA HIS A 45 23.07 -8.54 -5.39
C HIS A 45 24.38 -8.94 -6.06
N GLU A 46 24.55 -8.66 -7.36
CA GLU A 46 25.82 -8.88 -8.08
C GLU A 46 26.97 -8.06 -7.48
N ALA A 47 26.67 -6.91 -6.86
CA ALA A 47 27.61 -6.09 -6.12
C ALA A 47 27.77 -6.50 -4.64
N GLY A 48 27.10 -7.56 -4.18
CA GLY A 48 27.14 -8.01 -2.78
C GLY A 48 26.35 -7.13 -1.81
N ILE A 49 25.36 -6.38 -2.29
CA ILE A 49 24.51 -5.50 -1.48
C ILE A 49 23.14 -6.16 -1.28
N GLU A 50 22.72 -6.35 -0.04
CA GLU A 50 21.39 -6.88 0.28
C GLU A 50 20.29 -5.82 0.09
N VAL A 51 19.07 -6.30 -0.19
CA VAL A 51 17.88 -5.44 -0.33
C VAL A 51 16.84 -5.85 0.71
N ILE A 52 16.51 -4.92 1.61
CA ILE A 52 15.44 -5.05 2.59
C ILE A 52 14.32 -4.09 2.20
N LEU A 53 13.07 -4.57 2.22
CA LEU A 53 11.90 -3.76 1.96
C LEU A 53 11.20 -3.41 3.26
N ASP A 54 10.92 -2.12 3.45
CA ASP A 54 9.97 -1.68 4.46
C ASP A 54 8.55 -2.02 3.98
N VAL A 55 7.77 -2.70 4.81
CA VAL A 55 6.47 -3.27 4.44
C VAL A 55 5.38 -2.90 5.43
N VAL A 56 4.26 -2.42 4.90
CA VAL A 56 3.06 -2.10 5.68
C VAL A 56 1.99 -3.15 5.43
N TYR A 57 1.74 -3.99 6.42
CA TYR A 57 0.63 -4.96 6.39
C TYR A 57 -0.43 -4.70 7.45
N ASN A 58 -0.21 -3.72 8.32
CA ASN A 58 -1.09 -3.46 9.46
C ASN A 58 -2.32 -2.59 9.10
N HIS A 59 -2.27 -1.83 7.99
CA HIS A 59 -3.38 -1.04 7.47
C HIS A 59 -3.35 -0.94 5.93
N THR A 60 -4.39 -0.34 5.36
CA THR A 60 -4.52 -0.08 3.91
C THR A 60 -4.79 1.40 3.63
N ALA A 61 -4.68 1.80 2.37
CA ALA A 61 -5.06 3.13 1.89
C ALA A 61 -6.57 3.42 1.91
N GLU A 62 -7.40 2.44 2.24
CA GLU A 62 -8.85 2.63 2.29
C GLU A 62 -9.29 3.32 3.58
N GLY A 63 -8.47 3.30 4.64
CA GLY A 63 -8.75 3.97 5.92
C GLY A 63 -10.08 3.57 6.57
N ASN A 64 -10.65 4.48 7.35
CA ASN A 64 -11.88 4.25 8.11
C ASN A 64 -13.16 4.26 7.26
N HIS A 65 -14.33 4.23 7.91
CA HIS A 65 -15.66 4.26 7.27
C HIS A 65 -15.93 5.45 6.33
N LEU A 66 -15.22 6.57 6.45
CA LEU A 66 -15.32 7.72 5.54
C LEU A 66 -14.29 7.67 4.40
N GLY A 67 -13.34 6.74 4.48
CA GLY A 67 -12.34 6.53 3.44
C GLY A 67 -12.93 5.82 2.21
N PRO A 68 -12.17 5.79 1.10
CA PRO A 68 -12.67 5.27 -0.17
C PRO A 68 -12.86 3.75 -0.13
N SER A 69 -13.67 3.24 -1.06
CA SER A 69 -13.76 1.81 -1.38
C SER A 69 -13.11 1.57 -2.73
N LEU A 70 -11.91 1.00 -2.71
CA LEU A 70 -11.02 0.79 -3.86
C LEU A 70 -10.75 -0.69 -4.13
N SER A 71 -10.65 -1.51 -3.09
CA SER A 71 -10.23 -2.91 -3.15
C SER A 71 -10.88 -3.73 -2.03
N PHE A 72 -10.21 -3.86 -0.88
CA PHE A 72 -10.55 -4.84 0.17
C PHE A 72 -11.94 -4.61 0.75
N LYS A 73 -12.33 -3.36 1.00
CA LYS A 73 -13.68 -3.01 1.49
C LYS A 73 -14.77 -3.49 0.54
N GLY A 74 -14.54 -3.36 -0.77
CA GLY A 74 -15.52 -3.72 -1.79
C GLY A 74 -15.56 -5.22 -2.09
N ILE A 75 -14.46 -5.93 -1.86
CA ILE A 75 -14.37 -7.37 -2.09
C ILE A 75 -14.97 -8.14 -0.91
N ASP A 76 -14.47 -7.90 0.32
CA ASP A 76 -14.96 -8.55 1.53
C ASP A 76 -14.50 -7.79 2.79
N ASN A 77 -15.26 -6.76 3.17
CA ASN A 77 -14.89 -5.85 4.25
C ASN A 77 -14.64 -6.57 5.60
N GLU A 78 -15.51 -7.52 5.97
CA GLU A 78 -15.45 -8.20 7.27
C GLU A 78 -14.26 -9.18 7.35
N ALA A 79 -13.85 -9.75 6.21
CA ALA A 79 -12.68 -10.62 6.15
C ALA A 79 -11.36 -9.85 6.26
N TYR A 80 -11.28 -8.66 5.66
CA TYR A 80 -10.03 -7.89 5.58
C TYR A 80 -9.83 -6.89 6.72
N TYR A 81 -10.89 -6.37 7.34
CA TYR A 81 -10.80 -5.34 8.37
C TYR A 81 -11.31 -5.82 9.73
N ARG A 82 -10.68 -5.31 10.79
CA ARG A 82 -11.19 -5.45 12.14
C ARG A 82 -12.30 -4.44 12.35
N LEU A 83 -13.53 -4.94 12.52
CA LEU A 83 -14.69 -4.10 12.77
C LEU A 83 -15.02 -4.03 14.25
N ALA A 84 -15.64 -2.94 14.68
CA ALA A 84 -16.08 -2.82 16.06
C ALA A 84 -17.18 -3.87 16.33
N PRO A 85 -17.08 -4.70 17.38
CA PRO A 85 -18.03 -5.78 17.63
C PRO A 85 -19.49 -5.32 17.76
N ASP A 86 -19.69 -4.12 18.31
CA ASP A 86 -21.02 -3.54 18.56
C ASP A 86 -21.51 -2.60 17.45
N ASP A 87 -20.64 -2.23 16.50
CA ASP A 87 -20.96 -1.36 15.37
C ASP A 87 -20.10 -1.75 14.16
N PRO A 88 -20.51 -2.76 13.37
CA PRO A 88 -19.76 -3.21 12.19
C PRO A 88 -19.56 -2.14 11.10
N GLY A 89 -20.26 -1.00 11.19
CA GLY A 89 -20.01 0.17 10.35
C GLY A 89 -18.71 0.91 10.70
N ARG A 90 -18.08 0.59 11.83
CA ARG A 90 -16.84 1.21 12.32
C ARG A 90 -15.68 0.22 12.35
N TYR A 91 -14.49 0.78 12.15
CA TYR A 91 -13.23 0.07 12.06
C TYR A 91 -12.47 0.23 13.37
N VAL A 92 -11.78 -0.83 13.81
CA VAL A 92 -10.90 -0.79 14.98
C VAL A 92 -9.51 -0.36 14.53
N ASP A 93 -9.13 0.85 14.89
CA ASP A 93 -7.86 1.44 14.52
C ASP A 93 -6.80 1.27 15.63
N TYR A 94 -5.84 0.36 15.40
CA TYR A 94 -4.64 0.22 16.23
C TYR A 94 -3.40 0.86 15.59
N THR A 95 -3.51 1.35 14.36
CA THR A 95 -2.39 1.86 13.55
C THR A 95 -2.35 3.39 13.49
N GLY A 96 -3.43 4.05 13.88
CA GLY A 96 -3.64 5.50 13.77
C GLY A 96 -3.89 5.97 12.35
N THR A 97 -4.38 5.09 11.46
CA THR A 97 -4.50 5.36 10.01
C THR A 97 -5.91 5.10 9.45
N GLY A 98 -6.89 4.83 10.31
CA GLY A 98 -8.29 4.62 9.95
C GLY A 98 -8.93 3.44 10.67
#